data_AF-A0A8S1PW46-F1
#
_entry.id   AF-A0A8S1PW46-F1
#
_cell.length_a   1.000
_cell.length_b   1.000
_cell.length_c   1.000
_cell.angle_alpha   90.00
_cell.angle_beta   90.00
_cell.angle_gamma   90.00
#
_symmetry.space_group_name_H-M   'P 1'
#
loop_
_entity.id
_entity.type
_entity.pdbx_description
1 polymer ?
#
loop_
_entity_poly.entity_id
_entity_poly.type
_entity_poly.pdbx_seq_one_letter_code
_entity_poly.pdbx_strand_id
1 'polypeptide(L)'
;MASKYLQKYPVPEGFHQILHDFTREVLRDQPEDIIKYGVEYFECMRDGKEFKFESKFNIAKGQAPGRSHLPPKPINSIEQAKKVVETSNQRNDNERKASAPKKQASGSSHRTRQESAGSQASHPEEKKAAKDYINELYQKVEQDIDDIEAERIEANNAFFQPHFDEKDMEKIVKIQASAKGMLVRNQLKQQHQVEPQIVYKEDEEKNVEQDIQDMEEDQ
;
A
#
# COMPACT_ATOMS: atom_id res chain seq x y z
N MET A 1 0.37 60.14 6.83
CA MET A 1 1.83 60.35 6.80
C MET A 1 2.67 59.06 6.86
N ALA A 2 2.12 57.90 7.27
CA ALA A 2 2.89 56.66 7.42
C ALA A 2 3.40 56.02 6.11
N SER A 3 2.73 56.22 4.98
CA SER A 3 3.13 55.64 3.69
C SER A 3 4.38 56.29 3.06
N LYS A 4 4.84 57.44 3.56
CA LYS A 4 6.00 58.17 3.02
C LYS A 4 7.34 57.48 3.30
N TYR A 5 7.38 56.61 4.31
CA TYR A 5 8.60 55.90 4.73
C TYR A 5 8.55 54.39 4.47
N LEU A 6 7.44 53.89 3.93
CA LEU A 6 7.31 52.46 3.63
C LEU A 6 7.82 52.19 2.22
N GLN A 7 9.10 51.80 2.13
CA GLN A 7 9.71 51.38 0.88
C GLN A 7 9.09 50.05 0.43
N LYS A 8 8.49 50.04 -0.75
CA LYS A 8 7.92 48.83 -1.35
C LYS A 8 9.04 48.07 -2.04
N TYR A 9 9.31 46.85 -1.58
CA TYR A 9 10.22 45.93 -2.25
C TYR A 9 9.37 44.95 -3.07
N PRO A 10 9.17 45.19 -4.38
CA PRO A 10 8.46 44.24 -5.22
C PRO A 10 9.28 42.95 -5.34
N VAL A 11 8.59 41.82 -5.39
CA VAL A 11 9.23 40.53 -5.65
C VAL A 11 9.59 40.45 -7.13
N PRO A 12 10.83 40.06 -7.48
CA PRO A 12 11.21 39.89 -8.88
C PRO A 12 10.33 38.88 -9.61
N GLU A 13 10.00 39.19 -10.87
CA GLU A 13 9.26 38.28 -11.74
C GLU A 13 10.05 36.98 -11.94
N GLY A 14 9.37 35.83 -11.91
CA GLY A 14 10.01 34.52 -12.07
C GLY A 14 10.69 33.96 -10.80
N PHE A 15 10.83 34.76 -9.73
CA PHE A 15 11.52 34.32 -8.50
C PHE A 15 10.88 33.06 -7.88
N HIS A 16 9.55 33.03 -7.83
CA HIS A 16 8.80 31.92 -7.26
C HIS A 16 9.01 30.62 -8.05
N GLN A 17 9.10 30.70 -9.37
CA GLN A 17 9.33 29.54 -10.24
C GLN A 17 10.73 28.97 -10.02
N ILE A 18 11.76 29.83 -9.98
CA ILE A 18 13.14 29.41 -9.72
C ILE A 18 13.24 28.73 -8.35
N LEU A 19 12.63 29.32 -7.32
CA LEU A 19 12.63 28.76 -5.97
C LEU A 19 11.85 27.44 -5.89
N HIS A 20 10.72 27.34 -6.59
CA HIS A 20 9.92 26.12 -6.66
C HIS A 20 10.68 24.98 -7.33
N ASP A 21 11.32 25.23 -8.48
CA ASP A 21 12.09 24.20 -9.18
C ASP A 21 13.32 23.77 -8.38
N PHE A 22 14.02 24.72 -7.75
CA PHE A 22 15.13 24.38 -6.85
C PHE A 22 14.67 23.51 -5.67
N THR A 23 13.61 23.90 -4.97
CA THR A 23 13.11 23.13 -3.81
C THR A 23 12.59 21.75 -4.22
N ARG A 24 12.00 21.61 -5.42
CA ARG A 24 11.59 20.31 -5.96
C ARG A 24 12.79 19.38 -6.17
N GLU A 25 13.88 19.86 -6.77
CA GLU A 25 15.06 19.02 -6.98
C GLU A 25 15.76 18.68 -5.66
N VAL A 26 15.85 19.61 -4.70
CA VAL A 26 16.38 19.31 -3.35
C VAL A 26 15.59 18.20 -2.66
N LEU A 27 14.25 18.25 -2.72
CA LEU A 27 13.40 17.21 -2.12
C LEU A 27 13.52 15.87 -2.83
N ARG A 28 13.76 15.88 -4.15
CA ARG A 28 13.94 14.68 -4.96
C ARG A 28 15.28 14.01 -4.70
N ASP A 29 16.33 14.80 -4.59
CA ASP A 29 17.71 14.31 -4.53
C ASP A 29 18.21 14.09 -3.09
N GLN A 30 17.54 14.70 -2.09
CA GLN A 30 17.87 14.58 -0.67
C GLN A 30 19.39 14.72 -0.41
N PRO A 31 20.02 15.84 -0.84
CA PRO A 31 21.45 16.03 -0.65
C PRO A 31 21.79 16.18 0.84
N GLU A 32 23.01 15.75 1.21
CA GLU A 32 23.51 15.87 2.58
C GLU A 32 23.90 17.32 2.93
N ASP A 33 24.40 18.06 1.94
CA ASP A 33 24.72 19.48 2.03
C ASP A 33 23.94 20.28 0.98
N ILE A 34 22.90 20.99 1.44
CA ILE A 34 22.01 21.80 0.60
C ILE A 34 22.72 23.03 0.02
N ILE A 35 23.70 23.60 0.74
CA ILE A 35 24.40 24.81 0.30
C ILE A 35 25.27 24.47 -0.91
N LYS A 36 26.07 23.41 -0.81
CA LYS A 36 26.91 22.93 -1.91
C LYS A 36 26.05 22.55 -3.13
N TYR A 37 24.95 21.83 -2.90
CA TYR A 37 23.99 21.47 -3.94
C TYR A 37 23.41 22.71 -4.64
N GLY A 38 23.05 23.75 -3.89
CA GLY A 38 22.55 25.01 -4.44
C GLY A 38 23.55 25.72 -5.33
N VAL A 39 24.83 25.77 -4.94
CA VAL A 39 25.89 26.37 -5.77
C VAL A 39 25.99 25.64 -7.11
N GLU A 40 26.12 24.31 -7.09
CA GLU A 40 26.24 23.51 -8.31
C GLU A 40 24.99 23.62 -9.20
N TYR A 41 23.79 23.59 -8.60
CA TYR A 41 22.52 23.75 -9.30
C TYR A 41 22.44 25.09 -10.04
N PHE A 42 22.72 26.20 -9.35
CA PHE A 42 22.63 27.54 -9.95
C PHE A 42 23.76 27.81 -10.96
N GLU A 43 24.94 27.21 -10.79
CA GLU A 43 26.00 27.24 -11.80
C GLU A 43 25.60 26.51 -13.09
N CYS A 44 25.03 25.31 -12.98
CA CYS A 44 24.50 24.58 -14.13
C CYS A 44 23.35 25.34 -14.80
N MET A 45 22.45 25.94 -14.02
CA MET A 45 21.32 26.73 -14.55
C MET A 45 21.82 27.97 -15.29
N ARG A 46 22.85 28.65 -14.78
CA ARG A 46 23.47 29.82 -15.45
C ARG A 46 24.15 29.41 -16.76
N ASP A 47 24.83 28.28 -16.77
CA ASP A 47 25.55 27.76 -17.93
C ASP A 47 24.64 27.06 -18.96
N GLY A 48 23.36 26.86 -18.62
CA GLY A 48 22.38 26.14 -19.46
C GLY A 48 22.66 24.64 -19.59
N LYS A 49 23.37 24.05 -18.62
CA LYS A 49 23.70 22.62 -18.59
C LYS A 49 22.66 21.86 -17.79
N GLU A 50 22.42 20.60 -18.16
CA GLU A 50 21.61 19.69 -17.34
C GLU A 50 22.30 19.43 -16.00
N PHE A 51 21.61 19.72 -14.92
CA PHE A 51 22.05 19.36 -13.58
C PHE A 51 21.74 17.88 -13.31
N LYS A 52 22.77 17.10 -12.96
CA LYS A 52 22.64 15.68 -12.60
C LYS A 52 23.27 15.47 -11.24
N PHE A 53 22.47 15.05 -10.27
CA PHE A 53 22.93 14.75 -8.92
C PHE A 53 22.94 13.25 -8.65
N GLU A 54 24.08 12.76 -8.16
CA GLU A 54 24.24 11.37 -7.73
C GLU A 54 23.80 11.25 -6.27
N SER A 55 22.49 11.05 -6.04
CA SER A 55 22.04 10.78 -4.68
C SER A 55 22.30 9.31 -4.29
N LYS A 56 22.66 9.12 -3.03
CA LYS A 56 22.79 7.78 -2.41
C LYS A 56 21.46 7.03 -2.24
N PHE A 57 20.33 7.71 -2.42
CA PHE A 57 18.98 7.15 -2.19
C PHE A 57 18.15 6.98 -3.48
N ASN A 58 18.49 7.70 -4.56
CA ASN A 58 17.85 7.54 -5.86
C ASN A 58 18.45 6.34 -6.58
N ILE A 59 17.81 5.20 -6.39
CA ILE A 59 18.03 4.03 -7.21
C ILE A 59 17.55 4.37 -8.64
N ALA A 60 18.40 4.18 -9.64
CA ALA A 60 18.05 4.44 -11.04
C ALA A 60 16.77 3.67 -11.42
N LYS A 61 15.91 4.30 -12.23
CA LYS A 61 14.64 3.71 -12.70
C LYS A 61 14.96 2.40 -13.46
N GLY A 62 14.70 1.26 -12.81
CA GLY A 62 15.02 -0.09 -13.32
C GLY A 62 16.02 -0.90 -12.49
N GLN A 63 16.76 -0.28 -11.57
CA GLN A 63 17.61 -0.95 -10.58
C GLN A 63 16.95 -1.11 -9.21
N ALA A 64 15.72 -0.62 -9.06
CA ALA A 64 14.93 -0.86 -7.85
C ALA A 64 14.87 -2.38 -7.63
N PRO A 65 15.30 -2.90 -6.46
CA PRO A 65 15.14 -4.31 -6.16
C PRO A 65 13.67 -4.61 -6.39
N GLY A 66 13.38 -5.53 -7.32
CA GLY A 66 12.01 -5.84 -7.69
C GLY A 66 11.25 -6.07 -6.40
N ARG A 67 10.29 -5.19 -6.08
CA ARG A 67 9.37 -5.43 -4.98
C ARG A 67 8.59 -6.65 -5.43
N SER A 68 9.09 -7.82 -5.06
CA SER A 68 8.33 -9.04 -5.15
C SER A 68 7.15 -8.79 -4.22
N HIS A 69 6.05 -8.30 -4.76
CA HIS A 69 4.71 -8.48 -4.22
C HIS A 69 4.40 -9.98 -4.29
N LEU A 70 5.27 -10.79 -3.68
CA LEU A 70 4.88 -12.08 -3.22
C LEU A 70 3.85 -11.75 -2.13
N PRO A 71 2.61 -12.25 -2.25
CA PRO A 71 1.71 -12.20 -1.11
C PRO A 71 2.48 -12.76 0.08
N PRO A 72 2.34 -12.16 1.29
CA PRO A 72 2.95 -12.72 2.48
C PRO A 72 2.58 -14.20 2.48
N LYS A 73 3.60 -15.08 2.47
CA LYS A 73 3.39 -16.53 2.47
C LYS A 73 2.33 -16.78 3.53
N PRO A 74 1.25 -17.54 3.25
CA PRO A 74 0.25 -17.84 4.28
C PRO A 74 1.02 -18.47 5.43
N ILE A 75 1.24 -17.67 6.47
CA ILE A 75 1.81 -18.15 7.70
C ILE A 75 0.73 -19.14 8.14
N ASN A 76 1.09 -20.42 8.32
CA ASN A 76 0.25 -21.39 9.01
C ASN A 76 0.12 -20.92 10.47
N SER A 77 -0.51 -19.77 10.68
CA SER A 77 -0.73 -19.08 11.93
C SER A 77 -1.53 -19.96 12.87
N ILE A 78 -2.34 -20.86 12.30
CA ILE A 78 -3.03 -21.93 13.02
C ILE A 78 -2.06 -22.96 13.60
N GLU A 79 -1.07 -23.43 12.83
CA GLU A 79 -0.09 -24.42 13.33
C GLU A 79 0.89 -23.78 14.32
N GLN A 80 1.31 -22.54 14.06
CA GLN A 80 2.14 -21.77 14.98
C GLN A 80 1.40 -21.46 16.29
N ALA A 81 0.13 -21.06 16.21
CA ALA A 81 -0.72 -20.85 17.38
C ALA A 81 -0.93 -22.15 18.17
N LYS A 82 -1.20 -23.27 17.48
CA LYS A 82 -1.30 -24.59 18.12
C LYS A 82 -0.01 -24.94 18.85
N LYS A 83 1.15 -24.78 18.21
CA LYS A 83 2.46 -25.05 18.82
C LYS A 83 2.76 -24.14 20.02
N VAL A 84 2.39 -22.86 19.97
CA VAL A 84 2.54 -21.92 21.10
C VAL A 84 1.64 -22.29 22.27
N VAL A 85 0.40 -22.73 22.01
CA VAL A 85 -0.52 -23.20 23.05
C VAL A 85 -0.04 -24.51 23.67
N GLU A 86 0.40 -25.48 22.85
CA GLU A 86 0.92 -26.76 23.31
C GLU A 86 2.17 -26.58 24.19
N THR A 87 3.11 -25.74 23.75
CA THR A 87 4.31 -25.40 24.53
C THR A 87 4.01 -24.60 25.80
N SER A 88 2.92 -23.81 25.83
CA SER A 88 2.47 -23.12 27.03
C SER A 88 1.85 -24.07 28.06
N ASN A 89 1.11 -25.08 27.59
CA ASN A 89 0.42 -26.06 28.43
C ASN A 89 1.37 -27.13 29.00
N GLN A 90 2.48 -27.41 28.34
CA GLN A 90 3.50 -28.35 28.82
C GLN A 90 4.52 -27.73 29.80
N ARG A 91 4.47 -26.41 30.05
CA ARG A 91 5.36 -25.76 31.03
C ARG A 91 4.87 -26.01 32.46
N ASN A 92 5.60 -26.85 33.19
CA ASN A 92 5.45 -27.02 34.64
C ASN A 92 5.69 -25.69 35.39
N ASP A 93 4.94 -25.44 36.46
CA ASP A 93 4.95 -24.16 37.21
C ASP A 93 6.32 -23.77 37.80
N ASN A 94 7.22 -24.74 37.99
CA ASN A 94 8.60 -24.49 38.42
C ASN A 94 9.46 -23.79 37.34
N GLU A 95 9.15 -23.92 36.05
CA GLU A 95 9.91 -23.27 34.96
C GLU A 95 9.37 -21.87 34.59
N ARG A 96 8.12 -21.57 34.97
CA ARG A 96 7.51 -20.24 34.76
C ARG A 96 8.16 -19.15 35.64
N LYS A 97 8.74 -19.52 36.78
CA LYS A 97 9.48 -18.59 37.66
C LYS A 97 10.96 -18.40 37.28
N ALA A 98 11.55 -19.32 36.50
CA ALA A 98 12.96 -19.26 36.11
C ALA A 98 13.23 -18.52 34.79
N SER A 99 12.19 -18.22 34.01
CA SER A 99 12.30 -17.61 32.67
C SER A 99 11.81 -16.16 32.59
N ALA A 100 11.86 -15.41 33.70
CA ALA A 100 11.78 -13.95 33.64
C ALA A 100 13.04 -13.41 32.92
N PRO A 101 12.91 -12.62 31.84
CA PRO A 101 14.07 -12.11 31.13
C PRO A 101 14.83 -11.13 32.03
N LYS A 102 16.05 -11.51 32.44
CA LYS A 102 17.05 -10.56 32.94
C LYS A 102 17.37 -9.60 31.79
N LYS A 103 16.74 -8.42 31.80
CA LYS A 103 17.06 -7.33 30.88
C LYS A 103 18.50 -6.89 31.14
N GLN A 104 19.41 -7.34 30.29
CA GLN A 104 20.75 -6.77 30.19
C GLN A 104 20.63 -5.33 29.70
N ALA A 105 21.35 -4.45 30.37
CA ALA A 105 21.42 -3.03 30.11
C ALA A 105 22.10 -2.75 28.76
N SER A 106 21.49 -1.88 27.95
CA SER A 106 22.22 -0.94 27.09
C SER A 106 21.32 0.25 26.72
N GLY A 107 21.80 1.46 27.04
CA GLY A 107 21.61 2.65 26.21
C GLY A 107 20.28 3.43 26.27
N SER A 108 20.15 4.29 27.28
CA SER A 108 19.87 5.73 27.12
C SER A 108 18.64 6.22 26.32
N SER A 109 17.55 6.56 27.04
CA SER A 109 17.12 7.96 27.18
C SER A 109 16.08 8.11 28.28
N HIS A 110 16.50 8.78 29.36
CA HIS A 110 15.66 9.32 30.41
C HIS A 110 14.82 10.49 29.90
N ARG A 111 13.50 10.41 30.07
CA ARG A 111 12.72 11.53 30.62
C ARG A 111 11.52 10.99 31.40
N THR A 112 11.76 10.88 32.71
CA THR A 112 10.81 11.08 33.82
C THR A 112 9.33 10.84 33.52
N ARG A 113 8.93 9.56 33.59
CA ARG A 113 7.57 9.18 33.95
C ARG A 113 7.50 9.21 35.48
N GLN A 114 7.09 10.34 36.04
CA GLN A 114 6.65 10.35 37.43
C GLN A 114 5.37 9.52 37.49
N GLU A 115 5.50 8.32 38.03
CA GLU A 115 4.37 7.54 38.51
C GLU A 115 3.82 8.23 39.75
N SER A 116 2.79 9.07 39.58
CA SER A 116 1.96 9.50 40.69
C SER A 116 0.95 8.39 41.01
N ALA A 117 1.40 7.44 41.82
CA ALA A 117 0.52 6.56 42.59
C ALA A 117 -0.23 7.41 43.63
N GLY A 118 -1.34 8.04 43.24
CA GLY A 118 -2.09 8.90 44.16
C GLY A 118 -3.20 9.74 43.50
N SER A 119 -4.22 9.09 42.92
CA SER A 119 -5.55 9.73 42.75
C SER A 119 -6.67 8.70 42.66
N GLN A 120 -6.59 7.66 43.49
CA GLN A 120 -7.75 6.84 43.85
C GLN A 120 -8.52 7.57 44.96
N ALA A 121 -9.18 8.70 44.64
CA ALA A 121 -10.33 9.31 45.34
C ALA A 121 -10.37 10.82 45.14
N SER A 122 -11.16 11.30 44.17
CA SER A 122 -12.05 12.46 44.32
C SER A 122 -12.75 12.73 43.00
N HIS A 123 -14.07 12.89 43.05
CA HIS A 123 -14.95 13.39 41.97
C HIS A 123 -15.27 12.42 40.81
N PRO A 124 -16.16 11.43 41.05
CA PRO A 124 -16.83 10.70 39.96
C PRO A 124 -17.59 11.63 38.99
N GLU A 125 -18.04 12.79 39.48
CA GLU A 125 -18.74 13.80 38.70
C GLU A 125 -17.81 14.51 37.70
N GLU A 126 -16.56 14.82 38.08
CA GLU A 126 -15.56 15.37 37.14
C GLU A 126 -15.17 14.35 36.07
N LYS A 127 -15.05 13.07 36.43
CA LYS A 127 -14.79 12.01 35.43
C LYS A 127 -15.94 11.86 34.45
N LYS A 128 -17.18 12.09 34.89
CA LYS A 128 -18.36 12.08 34.02
C LYS A 128 -18.36 13.32 33.12
N ALA A 129 -18.17 14.52 33.69
CA ALA A 129 -18.09 15.76 32.95
C ALA A 129 -16.98 15.75 31.88
N ALA A 130 -15.81 15.19 32.20
CA ALA A 130 -14.73 15.05 31.23
C ALA A 130 -15.07 14.08 30.08
N LYS A 131 -15.77 12.97 30.38
CA LYS A 131 -16.25 12.04 29.34
C LYS A 131 -17.33 12.65 28.47
N ASP A 132 -18.26 13.38 29.08
CA ASP A 132 -19.36 14.06 28.37
C ASP A 132 -18.79 15.15 27.45
N TYR A 133 -17.80 15.93 27.92
CA TYR A 133 -17.09 16.92 27.10
C TYR A 133 -16.30 16.30 25.95
N ILE A 134 -15.62 15.17 26.19
CA ILE A 134 -14.91 14.45 25.12
C ILE A 134 -15.90 13.91 24.08
N ASN A 135 -17.03 13.36 24.50
CA ASN A 135 -18.07 12.88 23.58
C ASN A 135 -18.70 14.02 22.78
N GLU A 136 -18.92 15.18 23.39
CA GLU A 136 -19.40 16.39 22.71
C GLU A 136 -18.40 16.87 21.65
N LEU A 137 -17.10 16.82 21.96
CA LEU A 137 -16.04 17.13 20.99
C LEU A 137 -16.03 16.14 19.81
N TYR A 138 -16.20 14.84 20.06
CA TYR A 138 -16.28 13.84 18.99
C TYR A 138 -17.50 14.06 18.09
N GLN A 139 -18.68 14.31 18.68
CA GLN A 139 -19.90 14.58 17.91
C GLN A 139 -19.78 15.86 17.08
N LYS A 140 -19.16 16.91 17.62
CA LYS A 140 -18.94 18.15 16.89
C LYS A 140 -17.99 17.96 15.71
N VAL A 141 -16.91 17.20 15.89
CA VAL A 141 -15.98 16.88 14.79
C VAL A 141 -16.65 16.04 13.72
N GLU A 142 -17.52 15.10 14.10
CA GLU A 142 -18.28 14.28 13.16
C GLU A 142 -19.27 15.13 12.34
N GLN A 143 -19.98 16.06 13.00
CA GLN A 143 -20.84 17.04 12.32
C GLN A 143 -20.06 17.97 11.39
N ASP A 144 -18.92 18.51 11.83
CA ASP A 144 -18.07 19.37 10.99
C ASP A 144 -17.55 18.60 9.75
N ILE A 145 -17.27 17.29 9.87
CA ILE A 145 -16.86 16.44 8.74
C ILE A 145 -18.03 16.23 7.77
N ASP A 146 -19.22 15.92 8.29
CA ASP A 146 -20.42 15.70 7.47
C ASP A 146 -20.84 16.98 6.73
N ASP A 147 -20.75 18.14 7.37
CA ASP A 147 -21.06 19.45 6.77
C ASP A 147 -20.07 19.80 5.64
N ILE A 148 -18.77 19.54 5.85
CA ILE A 148 -17.74 19.74 4.81
C ILE A 148 -17.95 18.77 3.64
N GLU A 149 -18.36 17.53 3.91
CA GLU A 149 -18.62 16.55 2.86
C GLU A 149 -19.89 16.89 2.05
N ALA A 150 -20.94 17.42 2.71
CA ALA A 150 -22.14 17.93 2.07
C ALA A 150 -21.85 19.14 1.16
N GLU A 151 -21.11 20.14 1.63
CA GLU A 151 -20.69 21.29 0.81
C GLU A 151 -19.82 20.87 -0.38
N ARG A 152 -18.96 19.85 -0.20
CA ARG A 152 -18.12 19.31 -1.27
C ARG A 152 -18.92 18.54 -2.32
N ILE A 153 -20.00 17.86 -1.93
CA ILE A 153 -20.88 17.16 -2.88
C ILE A 153 -21.72 18.15 -3.69
N GLU A 154 -22.23 19.22 -3.07
CA GLU A 154 -22.94 20.30 -3.79
C GLU A 154 -22.03 21.03 -4.78
N ALA A 155 -20.79 21.36 -4.38
CA ALA A 155 -19.81 22.01 -5.26
C ALA A 155 -19.39 21.13 -6.45
N ASN A 156 -19.26 19.81 -6.26
CA ASN A 156 -18.91 18.88 -7.34
C ASN A 156 -20.08 18.62 -8.31
N ASN A 157 -21.33 18.57 -7.82
CA ASN A 157 -22.51 18.41 -8.67
C ASN A 157 -22.78 19.63 -9.57
N ALA A 158 -22.34 20.83 -9.17
CA ALA A 158 -22.44 22.03 -9.99
C ALA A 158 -21.34 22.15 -11.06
N PHE A 159 -20.20 21.46 -10.91
CA PHE A 159 -19.02 21.67 -11.76
C PHE A 159 -18.75 20.56 -12.78
N PHE A 160 -19.36 19.37 -12.63
CA PHE A 160 -19.22 18.27 -13.59
C PHE A 160 -20.56 17.58 -13.83
N GLN A 161 -21.42 18.18 -14.65
CA GLN A 161 -22.35 17.40 -15.45
C GLN A 161 -21.63 16.99 -16.74
N PRO A 162 -21.07 15.78 -16.85
CA PRO A 162 -20.58 15.31 -18.13
C PRO A 162 -21.78 15.21 -19.08
N HIS A 163 -21.85 16.15 -20.01
CA HIS A 163 -22.85 16.15 -21.08
C HIS A 163 -22.45 15.03 -22.05
N PHE A 164 -22.95 13.83 -21.81
CA PHE A 164 -22.78 12.72 -22.75
C PHE A 164 -23.77 12.91 -23.89
N ASP A 165 -23.27 13.07 -25.11
CA ASP A 165 -24.10 13.03 -26.30
C ASP A 165 -24.72 11.62 -26.45
N GLU A 166 -25.85 11.52 -27.16
CA GLU A 166 -26.55 10.24 -27.41
C GLU A 166 -25.61 9.17 -28.01
N LYS A 167 -24.67 9.60 -28.86
CA LYS A 167 -23.61 8.74 -29.42
C LYS A 167 -22.62 8.21 -28.38
N ASP A 168 -22.36 8.95 -27.31
CA ASP A 168 -21.45 8.52 -26.26
C ASP A 168 -22.14 7.57 -25.28
N MET A 169 -23.44 7.75 -25.04
CA MET A 169 -24.23 6.75 -24.32
C MET A 169 -24.25 5.41 -25.05
N GLU A 170 -24.44 5.40 -26.38
CA GLU A 170 -24.38 4.16 -27.17
C GLU A 170 -23.02 3.45 -27.05
N LYS A 171 -21.91 4.21 -27.07
CA LYS A 171 -20.56 3.65 -26.88
C LYS A 171 -20.39 3.06 -25.49
N ILE A 172 -20.85 3.77 -24.46
CA ILE A 172 -20.76 3.31 -23.07
C ILE A 172 -21.56 2.01 -22.90
N VAL A 173 -22.78 1.95 -23.42
CA VAL A 173 -23.62 0.74 -23.39
C VAL A 173 -22.94 -0.41 -24.12
N LYS A 174 -22.34 -0.16 -25.29
CA LYS A 174 -21.61 -1.18 -26.06
C LYS A 174 -20.38 -1.70 -25.32
N ILE A 175 -19.61 -0.83 -24.66
CA ILE A 175 -18.46 -1.21 -23.83
C ILE A 175 -18.91 -2.09 -22.66
N GLN A 176 -19.97 -1.68 -21.96
CA GLN A 176 -20.52 -2.44 -20.84
C GLN A 176 -21.06 -3.81 -21.27
N ALA A 177 -21.76 -3.88 -22.40
CA ALA A 177 -22.27 -5.13 -22.95
C ALA A 177 -21.12 -6.08 -23.35
N SER A 178 -20.07 -5.55 -23.99
CA SER A 178 -18.87 -6.33 -24.35
C SER A 178 -18.15 -6.88 -23.12
N ALA A 179 -17.93 -6.04 -22.11
CA ALA A 179 -17.28 -6.44 -20.86
C ALA A 179 -18.07 -7.52 -20.12
N LYS A 180 -19.39 -7.37 -20.00
CA LYS A 180 -20.29 -8.38 -19.43
C LYS A 180 -20.24 -9.69 -20.22
N GLY A 181 -20.26 -9.62 -21.55
CA GLY A 181 -20.14 -10.80 -22.42
C GLY A 181 -18.82 -11.53 -22.24
N MET A 182 -17.69 -10.82 -22.10
CA MET A 182 -16.39 -11.42 -21.82
C MET A 182 -16.36 -12.12 -20.46
N LEU A 183 -16.93 -11.51 -19.41
CA LEU A 183 -17.04 -12.10 -18.08
C LEU A 183 -17.83 -13.42 -18.11
N VAL A 184 -18.97 -13.45 -18.78
CA VAL A 184 -19.79 -14.68 -18.92
C VAL A 184 -19.05 -15.77 -19.69
N ARG A 185 -18.36 -15.44 -20.80
CA ARG A 185 -17.56 -16.43 -21.54
C ARG A 185 -16.41 -16.98 -20.70
N ASN A 186 -15.78 -16.15 -19.88
CA ASN A 186 -14.70 -16.61 -19.00
C ASN A 186 -15.24 -17.54 -17.89
N GLN A 187 -16.40 -17.26 -17.32
CA GLN A 187 -17.06 -18.14 -16.35
C GLN A 187 -17.46 -19.48 -17.00
N LEU A 188 -18.00 -19.46 -18.22
CA LEU A 188 -18.39 -20.68 -18.94
C LEU A 188 -17.18 -21.55 -19.32
N LYS A 189 -16.05 -20.94 -19.69
CA LYS A 189 -14.78 -21.65 -19.95
C LYS A 189 -14.20 -22.28 -18.69
N GLN A 190 -14.36 -21.63 -17.53
CA GLN A 190 -13.95 -22.22 -16.26
C GLN A 190 -14.83 -23.42 -15.87
N GLN A 191 -16.12 -23.41 -16.25
CA GLN A 191 -17.02 -24.54 -16.02
C GLN A 191 -16.75 -25.73 -16.97
N HIS A 192 -16.38 -25.50 -18.24
CA HIS A 192 -16.08 -26.57 -19.20
C HIS A 192 -14.69 -27.22 -19.06
N GLN A 193 -13.81 -26.72 -18.17
CA GLN A 193 -12.56 -27.44 -17.84
C GLN A 193 -12.76 -28.57 -16.81
N VAL A 194 -14.00 -28.79 -16.36
CA VAL A 194 -14.36 -29.90 -15.47
C VAL A 194 -15.41 -30.78 -16.17
N GLU A 195 -15.02 -31.49 -17.21
CA GLU A 195 -15.71 -32.73 -17.60
C GLU A 195 -14.75 -33.93 -17.43
N PRO A 196 -15.23 -35.05 -16.85
CA PRO A 196 -14.40 -36.21 -16.56
C PRO A 196 -14.02 -36.95 -17.84
N GLN A 197 -12.74 -37.31 -17.96
CA GLN A 197 -12.30 -38.26 -18.99
C GLN A 197 -12.96 -39.62 -18.74
N ILE A 198 -13.95 -39.96 -19.56
CA ILE A 198 -14.43 -41.34 -19.69
C ILE A 198 -13.37 -42.09 -20.50
N VAL A 199 -12.59 -42.91 -19.79
CA VAL A 199 -11.65 -43.87 -20.36
C VAL A 199 -12.47 -44.99 -21.01
N TYR A 200 -12.54 -45.01 -22.33
CA TYR A 200 -12.93 -46.22 -23.05
C TYR A 200 -11.72 -47.15 -23.10
N LYS A 201 -11.85 -48.32 -22.45
CA LYS A 201 -11.01 -49.49 -22.71
C LYS A 201 -11.64 -50.20 -23.90
N GLU A 202 -10.93 -50.26 -25.01
CA GLU A 202 -11.25 -51.15 -26.13
C GLU A 202 -10.11 -52.17 -26.25
N ASP A 203 -10.39 -53.34 -25.70
CA ASP A 203 -10.25 -54.68 -26.29
C ASP A 203 -8.93 -55.03 -27.01
N GLU A 204 -8.13 -55.78 -26.25
CA GLU A 204 -7.26 -56.85 -26.76
C GLU A 204 -8.12 -57.87 -27.52
N GLU A 205 -7.95 -57.98 -28.84
CA GLU A 205 -8.13 -59.22 -29.61
C GLU A 205 -7.85 -58.93 -31.09
N LYS A 206 -6.63 -59.29 -31.54
CA LYS A 206 -6.25 -59.70 -32.91
C LYS A 206 -4.73 -59.67 -33.07
N ASN A 207 -4.09 -60.81 -32.82
CA ASN A 207 -2.87 -61.23 -33.52
C ASN A 207 -2.50 -62.65 -33.07
N VAL A 208 -3.24 -63.64 -33.57
CA VAL A 208 -2.81 -65.04 -33.63
C VAL A 208 -3.10 -65.51 -35.05
N GLU A 209 -2.29 -65.08 -36.01
CA GLU A 209 -2.22 -65.65 -37.35
C GLU A 209 -1.02 -65.09 -38.11
N GLN A 210 0.19 -65.41 -37.63
CA GLN A 210 1.43 -65.22 -38.38
C GLN A 210 2.60 -66.02 -37.76
N ASP A 211 2.38 -67.32 -37.52
CA ASP A 211 3.46 -68.27 -37.13
C ASP A 211 3.28 -69.61 -37.87
N ILE A 212 2.94 -69.53 -39.16
CA ILE A 212 2.97 -70.66 -40.08
C ILE A 212 3.56 -70.15 -41.40
N GLN A 213 4.90 -69.96 -41.47
CA GLN A 213 5.61 -69.95 -42.76
C GLN A 213 7.15 -70.00 -42.75
N ASP A 214 7.83 -70.12 -41.60
CA ASP A 214 9.33 -70.11 -41.58
C ASP A 214 9.96 -71.41 -41.04
N MET A 215 9.41 -72.59 -41.37
CA MET A 215 9.99 -73.89 -40.95
C MET A 215 9.97 -74.98 -42.03
N GLU A 216 9.89 -74.62 -43.32
CA GLU A 216 10.13 -75.54 -44.43
C GLU A 216 10.95 -74.86 -45.53
N GLU A 217 12.27 -74.80 -45.36
CA GLU A 217 13.28 -74.79 -46.45
C GLU A 217 14.69 -74.79 -45.83
N ASP A 218 15.13 -75.97 -45.35
CA ASP A 218 16.53 -76.40 -45.35
C ASP A 218 16.62 -77.86 -44.85
N GLN A 219 16.26 -78.79 -45.74
CA GLN A 219 16.84 -80.15 -45.85
C GLN A 219 16.56 -80.75 -47.24
#